data_AF-G7H4U0-F1
#
_entry.id   AF-G7H4U0-F1
#
_cell.length_a   1.000
_cell.length_b   1.000
_cell.length_c   1.000
_cell.angle_alpha   90.00
_cell.angle_beta   90.00
_cell.angle_gamma   90.00
#
_symmetry.space_group_name_H-M   'P 1'
#
loop_
_entity.id
_entity.type
_entity.pdbx_description
1 polymer ?
#
loop_
_entity_poly.entity_id
_entity_poly.type
_entity_poly.pdbx_seq_one_letter_code
_entity_poly.pdbx_strand_id
1 'polypeptide(L)'
;MDLRKTTVRAIISSLAVIGFVASTGQAAAAPRSVPDGRCVISTTDRDRTIDSLMNHCTGQQILNLFAAAPLGAAPVGRKPLALLPVMHVRGKLAPYEQARAFTQTQSKFGSSLTFTKGPQGQPWVYKDYIFGRDIGAPLKKGVSTWDRKPAWTADFRADFFGVPVSIHEYRQLTPTVWISRDTGGTEKDPRAAKYSGGAMALG
;
A
#
# COMPACT_ATOMS: atom_id res chain seq x y z
N MET A 1 57.53 78.06 -17.00
CA MET A 1 57.21 77.47 -18.32
C MET A 1 56.59 76.12 -18.01
N ASP A 2 55.38 75.74 -18.42
CA ASP A 2 54.45 76.32 -19.37
C ASP A 2 53.04 75.83 -19.03
N LEU A 3 52.05 76.64 -19.41
CA LEU A 3 50.63 76.42 -19.21
C LEU A 3 50.04 75.51 -20.31
N ARG A 4 48.79 75.03 -20.11
CA ARG A 4 47.84 74.47 -21.11
C ARG A 4 47.91 72.93 -21.27
N LYS A 5 46.81 72.16 -21.40
CA LYS A 5 45.46 72.41 -21.93
C LYS A 5 44.50 71.30 -21.43
N THR A 6 43.27 71.68 -21.13
CA THR A 6 41.98 71.07 -21.56
C THR A 6 41.80 69.55 -21.52
N THR A 7 40.72 69.07 -20.89
CA THR A 7 39.52 68.50 -21.57
C THR A 7 38.52 67.96 -20.54
N VAL A 8 37.32 68.53 -20.55
CA VAL A 8 36.12 68.01 -19.87
C VAL A 8 35.57 66.85 -20.70
N ARG A 9 35.36 65.68 -20.07
CA ARG A 9 34.41 64.67 -20.54
C ARG A 9 33.61 64.13 -19.36
N ALA A 10 32.31 64.40 -19.43
CA ALA A 10 31.29 63.88 -18.53
C ALA A 10 31.21 62.35 -18.64
N ILE A 11 31.10 61.68 -17.49
CA ILE A 11 30.67 60.28 -17.41
C ILE A 11 29.31 60.30 -16.73
N ILE A 12 28.29 59.96 -17.50
CA ILE A 12 26.93 59.72 -17.04
C ILE A 12 26.95 58.38 -16.29
N SER A 13 26.76 58.42 -14.97
CA SER A 13 26.64 57.22 -14.14
C SER A 13 25.19 56.71 -14.17
N SER A 14 24.95 55.66 -14.94
CA SER A 14 23.68 54.92 -14.94
C SER A 14 23.59 54.08 -13.65
N LEU A 15 22.78 54.52 -12.69
CA LEU A 15 22.35 53.72 -11.54
C LEU A 15 21.33 52.67 -12.00
N ALA A 16 21.78 51.45 -12.26
CA ALA A 16 20.92 50.29 -12.39
C ALA A 16 20.46 49.86 -10.98
N VAL A 17 19.25 50.22 -10.60
CA VAL A 17 18.59 49.69 -9.41
C VAL A 17 18.20 48.24 -9.70
N ILE A 18 19.04 47.31 -9.27
CA ILE A 18 18.71 45.89 -9.22
C ILE A 18 17.72 45.73 -8.06
N GLY A 19 16.42 45.76 -8.38
CA GLY A 19 15.37 45.34 -7.46
C GLY A 19 15.53 43.85 -7.19
N PHE A 20 16.06 43.51 -6.02
CA PHE A 20 15.95 42.16 -5.47
C PHE A 20 14.47 41.90 -5.17
N VAL A 21 13.80 41.19 -6.06
CA VAL A 21 12.52 40.55 -5.73
C VAL A 21 12.86 39.46 -4.72
N ALA A 22 12.60 39.72 -3.45
CA ALA A 22 12.68 38.71 -2.41
C ALA A 22 11.59 37.66 -2.71
N SER A 23 11.97 36.61 -3.42
CA SER A 23 11.19 35.39 -3.50
C SER A 23 11.06 34.87 -2.06
N THR A 24 9.93 35.13 -1.41
CA THR A 24 9.55 34.42 -0.19
C THR A 24 9.36 32.97 -0.60
N GLY A 25 10.44 32.20 -0.59
CA GLY A 25 10.38 30.76 -0.70
C GLY A 25 9.45 30.28 0.40
N GLN A 26 8.27 29.80 0.02
CA GLN A 26 7.43 29.03 0.92
C GLN A 26 8.31 27.87 1.38
N ALA A 27 8.72 27.91 2.64
CA ALA A 27 9.40 26.79 3.26
C ALA A 27 8.47 25.59 3.09
N ALA A 28 8.85 24.66 2.21
CA ALA A 28 8.15 23.42 2.06
C ALA A 28 8.15 22.76 3.44
N ALA A 29 6.97 22.57 4.02
CA ALA A 29 6.84 21.84 5.27
C ALA A 29 7.57 20.50 5.11
N ALA A 30 8.43 20.16 6.06
CA ALA A 30 9.12 18.88 6.05
C ALA A 30 8.09 17.75 5.84
N PRO A 31 8.40 16.72 5.02
CA PRO A 31 7.49 15.60 4.82
C PRO A 31 7.02 15.07 6.17
N ARG A 32 5.71 14.94 6.36
CA ARG A 32 5.15 14.38 7.59
C ARG A 32 5.69 12.96 7.78
N SER A 33 6.02 12.60 9.02
CA SER A 33 6.37 11.22 9.35
C SER A 33 5.17 10.32 9.03
N VAL A 34 5.43 9.22 8.32
CA VAL A 34 4.41 8.24 7.94
C VAL A 34 4.66 6.98 8.79
N PRO A 35 3.64 6.41 9.44
CA PRO A 35 2.26 6.87 9.50
C PRO A 35 2.16 8.06 10.46
N ASP A 36 1.31 9.03 10.11
CA ASP A 36 1.10 10.23 10.95
C ASP A 36 0.06 10.01 12.07
N GLY A 37 -0.42 8.78 12.23
CA GLY A 37 -1.38 8.36 13.25
C GLY A 37 -2.85 8.66 12.93
N ARG A 38 -3.17 9.25 11.76
CA ARG A 38 -4.54 9.65 11.38
C ARG A 38 -5.30 8.54 10.64
N CYS A 39 -5.18 7.30 11.13
CA CYS A 39 -5.83 6.14 10.52
C CYS A 39 -7.36 6.27 10.56
N VAL A 40 -7.98 6.59 9.42
CA VAL A 40 -9.42 6.83 9.26
C VAL A 40 -9.97 5.96 8.12
N ILE A 41 -11.01 5.20 8.42
CA ILE A 41 -11.72 4.36 7.45
C ILE A 41 -13.00 5.08 7.03
N SER A 42 -13.16 5.32 5.72
CA SER A 42 -14.36 5.93 5.17
C SER A 42 -15.29 4.86 4.60
N THR A 43 -16.54 4.85 5.05
CA THR A 43 -17.53 3.87 4.58
C THR A 43 -18.01 4.13 3.15
N THR A 44 -17.81 5.35 2.64
CA THR A 44 -18.31 5.79 1.32
C THR A 44 -17.21 6.19 0.34
N ASP A 45 -15.98 6.36 0.81
CA ASP A 45 -14.84 6.79 0.00
C ASP A 45 -13.75 5.72 0.01
N ARG A 46 -13.68 5.00 -1.10
CA ARG A 46 -12.70 3.93 -1.33
C ARG A 46 -11.28 4.48 -1.29
N ASP A 47 -11.02 5.58 -1.99
CA ASP A 47 -9.68 6.10 -2.23
C ASP A 47 -9.10 6.65 -0.94
N ARG A 48 -9.92 7.39 -0.18
CA ARG A 48 -9.55 7.86 1.15
C ARG A 48 -9.24 6.71 2.12
N THR A 49 -9.98 5.61 2.03
CA THR A 49 -9.73 4.43 2.87
C THR A 49 -8.42 3.77 2.50
N ILE A 50 -8.15 3.54 1.21
CA ILE A 50 -6.89 2.95 0.75
C ILE A 50 -5.71 3.86 1.10
N ASP A 51 -5.82 5.17 0.87
CA ASP A 51 -4.81 6.16 1.25
C ASP A 51 -4.53 6.12 2.77
N SER A 52 -5.58 6.09 3.59
CA SER A 52 -5.43 5.95 5.03
C SER A 52 -4.68 4.68 5.43
N LEU A 53 -5.02 3.53 4.83
CA LEU A 53 -4.34 2.27 5.12
C LEU A 53 -2.86 2.30 4.69
N MET A 54 -2.54 3.01 3.61
CA MET A 54 -1.18 3.08 3.04
C MET A 54 -0.28 4.13 3.68
N ASN A 55 -0.85 5.18 4.27
CA ASN A 55 -0.11 6.39 4.67
C ASN A 55 -0.41 6.86 6.10
N HIS A 56 -1.51 6.43 6.71
CA HIS A 56 -1.96 6.98 7.99
C HIS A 56 -2.11 5.93 9.09
N CYS A 57 -2.22 4.65 8.72
CA CYS A 57 -2.33 3.53 9.64
C CYS A 57 -0.98 2.86 9.89
N THR A 58 -0.66 2.60 11.16
CA THR A 58 0.42 1.68 11.54
C THR A 58 0.09 0.25 11.13
N GLY A 59 1.12 -0.60 11.01
CA GLY A 59 0.93 -2.03 10.75
C GLY A 59 0.03 -2.71 11.78
N GLN A 60 0.15 -2.34 13.06
CA GLN A 60 -0.72 -2.88 14.12
C GLN A 60 -2.18 -2.43 13.97
N GLN A 61 -2.44 -1.18 13.59
CA GLN A 61 -3.80 -0.70 13.32
C GLN A 61 -4.42 -1.48 12.15
N ILE A 62 -3.67 -1.72 11.08
CA ILE A 62 -4.14 -2.50 9.91
C ILE A 62 -4.50 -3.93 10.33
N LEU A 63 -3.66 -4.58 11.13
CA LEU A 63 -3.98 -5.90 11.68
C LEU A 63 -5.24 -5.89 12.55
N ASN A 64 -5.38 -4.89 13.42
CA ASN A 64 -6.58 -4.74 14.26
C ASN A 64 -7.85 -4.53 13.41
N LEU A 65 -7.75 -3.76 12.32
CA LEU A 65 -8.85 -3.58 11.37
C LEU A 65 -9.24 -4.90 10.70
N PHE A 66 -8.28 -5.73 10.29
CA PHE A 66 -8.59 -7.07 9.76
C PHE A 66 -9.26 -7.96 10.82
N ALA A 67 -8.77 -7.94 12.07
CA ALA A 67 -9.39 -8.69 13.18
C ALA A 67 -10.83 -8.27 13.46
N ALA A 68 -11.14 -6.98 13.29
CA ALA A 68 -12.45 -6.41 13.59
C ALA A 68 -13.43 -6.49 12.42
N ALA A 69 -12.94 -6.54 11.19
CA ALA A 69 -13.77 -6.56 9.99
C ALA A 69 -14.73 -7.78 9.98
N PRO A 70 -16.01 -7.60 9.60
CA PRO A 70 -16.93 -8.72 9.38
C PRO A 70 -16.54 -9.53 8.14
N LEU A 71 -17.03 -10.77 8.05
CA LEU A 71 -16.83 -11.62 6.86
C LEU A 71 -17.32 -10.94 5.57
N GLY A 72 -18.50 -10.32 5.63
CA GLY A 72 -19.15 -9.68 4.48
C GLY A 72 -19.54 -10.64 3.36
N ALA A 73 -20.00 -10.09 2.25
CA ALA A 73 -20.21 -10.85 1.01
C ALA A 73 -18.87 -11.24 0.38
N ALA A 74 -18.86 -12.36 -0.36
CA ALA A 74 -17.70 -12.74 -1.16
C ALA A 74 -17.34 -11.60 -2.13
N PRO A 75 -16.06 -11.21 -2.25
CA PRO A 75 -15.64 -10.26 -3.27
C PRO A 75 -16.00 -10.78 -4.67
N VAL A 76 -16.37 -9.86 -5.56
CA VAL A 76 -16.72 -10.16 -6.95
C VAL A 76 -16.06 -9.17 -7.90
N GLY A 77 -15.80 -9.60 -9.14
CA GLY A 77 -15.21 -8.79 -10.19
C GLY A 77 -13.72 -8.51 -9.98
N ARG A 78 -13.18 -7.61 -10.79
CA ARG A 78 -11.79 -7.14 -10.67
C ARG A 78 -11.68 -6.12 -9.54
N LYS A 79 -10.72 -6.32 -8.64
CA LYS A 79 -10.41 -5.45 -7.51
C LYS A 79 -8.95 -4.99 -7.58
N PRO A 80 -8.69 -3.69 -7.85
CA PRO A 80 -7.39 -3.10 -7.63
C PRO A 80 -6.80 -3.50 -6.28
N LEU A 81 -5.52 -3.84 -6.28
CA LEU A 81 -4.79 -4.31 -5.11
C LEU A 81 -3.87 -3.20 -4.59
N ALA A 82 -3.89 -2.96 -3.29
CA ALA A 82 -2.85 -2.21 -2.59
C ALA A 82 -2.19 -3.09 -1.54
N LEU A 83 -0.87 -3.31 -1.64
CA LEU A 83 -0.11 -4.01 -0.62
C LEU A 83 0.18 -3.06 0.55
N LEU A 84 -0.44 -3.34 1.70
CA LEU A 84 -0.40 -2.48 2.88
C LEU A 84 0.95 -2.61 3.60
N PRO A 85 1.40 -1.58 4.36
CA PRO A 85 2.68 -1.55 5.07
C PRO A 85 2.67 -2.46 6.32
N VAL A 86 2.43 -3.76 6.10
CA VAL A 86 2.44 -4.84 7.09
C VAL A 86 3.34 -5.93 6.54
N MET A 87 4.41 -6.24 7.28
CA MET A 87 5.30 -7.34 7.00
C MET A 87 5.83 -7.88 8.33
N HIS A 88 5.95 -9.20 8.43
CA HIS A 88 6.65 -9.81 9.55
C HIS A 88 8.06 -10.26 9.15
N VAL A 89 9.04 -9.92 9.97
CA VAL A 89 10.43 -10.35 9.83
C VAL A 89 10.83 -11.03 11.14
N ARG A 90 11.23 -12.30 11.06
CA ARG A 90 11.60 -13.13 12.23
C ARG A 90 10.53 -13.10 13.33
N GLY A 91 9.27 -13.18 12.92
CA GLY A 91 8.11 -13.25 13.80
C GLY A 91 7.66 -11.92 14.43
N LYS A 92 8.30 -10.81 14.09
CA LYS A 92 7.93 -9.46 14.58
C LYS A 92 7.47 -8.59 13.42
N LEU A 93 6.58 -7.64 13.69
CA LEU A 93 6.25 -6.60 12.71
C LEU A 93 7.51 -5.81 12.38
N ALA A 94 7.80 -5.70 11.09
CA ALA A 94 8.87 -4.84 10.60
C ALA A 94 8.54 -3.36 10.89
N PRO A 95 9.56 -2.49 11.05
CA PRO A 95 9.37 -1.06 11.07
C PRO A 95 8.56 -0.60 9.86
N TYR A 96 7.68 0.37 10.07
CA TYR A 96 6.73 0.82 9.06
C TYR A 96 7.39 1.20 7.74
N GLU A 97 8.44 2.02 7.77
CA GLU A 97 9.15 2.47 6.57
C GLU A 97 9.75 1.31 5.78
N GLN A 98 10.27 0.29 6.48
CA GLN A 98 10.78 -0.91 5.83
C GLN A 98 9.64 -1.71 5.17
N ALA A 99 8.52 -1.90 5.89
CA ALA A 99 7.36 -2.61 5.35
C ALA A 99 6.78 -1.88 4.13
N ARG A 100 6.67 -0.55 4.20
CA ARG A 100 6.16 0.30 3.12
C ARG A 100 7.05 0.27 1.89
N ALA A 101 8.37 0.42 2.05
CA ALA A 101 9.31 0.36 0.93
C ALA A 101 9.24 -1.02 0.23
N PHE A 102 9.13 -2.09 1.02
CA PHE A 102 8.98 -3.44 0.50
C PHE A 102 7.66 -3.62 -0.26
N THR A 103 6.53 -3.24 0.34
CA THR A 103 5.21 -3.43 -0.30
C THR A 103 5.00 -2.54 -1.52
N GLN A 104 5.55 -1.32 -1.53
CA GLN A 104 5.59 -0.47 -2.73
C GLN A 104 6.40 -1.11 -3.87
N THR A 105 7.54 -1.73 -3.54
CA THR A 105 8.35 -2.45 -4.53
C THR A 105 7.58 -3.65 -5.07
N GLN A 106 6.94 -4.44 -4.21
CA GLN A 106 6.13 -5.59 -4.64
C GLN A 106 4.89 -5.19 -5.45
N SER A 107 4.28 -4.04 -5.15
CA SER A 107 3.11 -3.53 -5.86
C SER A 107 3.41 -3.20 -7.33
N LYS A 108 4.68 -3.14 -7.73
CA LYS A 108 5.07 -3.01 -9.15
C LYS A 108 4.77 -4.27 -9.95
N PHE A 109 4.65 -5.43 -9.30
CA PHE A 109 4.44 -6.72 -9.98
C PHE A 109 2.98 -7.13 -10.05
N GLY A 110 2.16 -6.79 -9.05
CA GLY A 110 0.75 -7.15 -8.96
C GLY A 110 -0.18 -5.94 -9.17
N SER A 111 -1.24 -6.11 -9.97
CA SER A 111 -2.15 -5.02 -10.33
C SER A 111 -3.54 -5.14 -9.69
N SER A 112 -4.07 -6.36 -9.57
CA SER A 112 -5.42 -6.61 -9.04
C SER A 112 -5.62 -8.08 -8.68
N LEU A 113 -6.72 -8.34 -7.97
CA LEU A 113 -7.31 -9.67 -7.89
C LEU A 113 -8.62 -9.70 -8.69
N THR A 114 -8.85 -10.76 -9.46
CA THR A 114 -10.12 -10.95 -10.18
C THR A 114 -10.90 -12.10 -9.57
N PHE A 115 -12.06 -11.79 -9.00
CA PHE A 115 -12.98 -12.74 -8.38
C PHE A 115 -14.09 -13.11 -9.36
N THR A 116 -14.14 -14.37 -9.77
CA THR A 116 -15.07 -14.84 -10.82
C THR A 116 -15.33 -16.35 -10.69
N LYS A 117 -15.95 -16.97 -11.70
CA LYS A 117 -16.09 -18.42 -11.81
C LYS A 117 -14.78 -19.07 -12.27
N GLY A 118 -14.42 -20.16 -11.61
CA GLY A 118 -13.28 -20.99 -11.95
C GLY A 118 -13.59 -22.03 -13.03
N PRO A 119 -12.64 -22.93 -13.32
CA PRO A 119 -12.74 -23.91 -14.41
C PRO A 119 -13.95 -24.86 -14.33
N GLN A 120 -14.50 -25.08 -13.14
CA GLN A 120 -15.67 -25.95 -12.90
C GLN A 120 -16.90 -25.13 -12.48
N GLY A 121 -16.91 -23.81 -12.70
CA GLY A 121 -18.01 -22.91 -12.35
C GLY A 121 -18.08 -22.48 -10.89
N GLN A 122 -17.17 -22.95 -10.03
CA GLN A 122 -17.05 -22.60 -8.61
C GLN A 122 -16.49 -21.18 -8.41
N PRO A 123 -16.73 -20.51 -7.26
CA PRO A 123 -16.06 -19.25 -6.96
C PRO A 123 -14.53 -19.38 -6.97
N TRP A 124 -13.86 -18.43 -7.60
CA TRP A 124 -12.43 -18.46 -7.86
C TRP A 124 -11.84 -17.05 -7.77
N VAL A 125 -10.56 -16.97 -7.45
CA VAL A 125 -9.81 -15.72 -7.47
C VAL A 125 -8.51 -15.91 -8.23
N TYR A 126 -8.19 -14.95 -9.08
CA TYR A 126 -6.93 -14.87 -9.81
C TYR A 126 -6.11 -13.68 -9.33
N LYS A 127 -4.78 -13.81 -9.25
CA LYS A 127 -3.85 -12.69 -9.17
C LYS A 127 -3.52 -12.23 -10.59
N ASP A 128 -3.77 -10.95 -10.85
CA ASP A 128 -3.40 -10.31 -12.11
C ASP A 128 -2.08 -9.56 -11.92
N TYR A 129 -1.00 -10.14 -12.43
CA TYR A 129 0.31 -9.50 -12.49
C TYR A 129 0.45 -8.64 -13.75
N ILE A 130 1.45 -7.75 -13.75
CA ILE A 130 1.77 -6.94 -14.94
C ILE A 130 2.17 -7.80 -16.16
N PHE A 131 2.64 -9.02 -15.92
CA PHE A 131 3.10 -9.97 -16.95
C PHE A 131 2.07 -11.08 -17.25
N GLY A 132 0.88 -11.03 -16.64
CA GLY A 132 -0.18 -12.01 -16.92
C GLY A 132 -0.96 -12.44 -15.68
N ARG A 133 -1.97 -13.27 -15.91
CA ARG A 133 -2.82 -13.85 -14.88
C ARG A 133 -2.26 -15.19 -14.40
N ASP A 134 -2.39 -15.46 -13.11
CA ASP A 134 -2.02 -16.74 -12.49
C ASP A 134 -3.04 -17.88 -12.74
N ILE A 135 -2.79 -19.06 -12.15
CA ILE A 135 -3.73 -20.20 -12.19
C ILE A 135 -4.92 -19.91 -11.26
N GLY A 136 -4.67 -19.14 -10.20
CA GLY A 136 -5.64 -18.72 -9.23
C GLY A 136 -5.99 -19.84 -8.25
N ALA A 137 -7.01 -19.59 -7.42
CA ALA A 137 -7.43 -20.53 -6.40
C ALA A 137 -8.94 -20.50 -6.14
N PRO A 138 -9.52 -21.62 -5.64
CA PRO A 138 -10.91 -21.63 -5.20
C PRO A 138 -11.12 -20.61 -4.07
N LEU A 139 -12.12 -19.76 -4.22
CA LEU A 139 -12.57 -18.86 -3.16
C LEU A 139 -13.60 -19.59 -2.30
N LYS A 140 -13.25 -19.91 -1.05
CA LYS A 140 -14.14 -20.64 -0.14
C LYS A 140 -14.30 -19.92 1.18
N LYS A 141 -15.44 -20.15 1.85
CA LYS A 141 -15.61 -19.75 3.24
C LYS A 141 -14.72 -20.63 4.10
N GLY A 142 -13.93 -20.02 4.96
CA GLY A 142 -12.98 -20.70 5.84
C GLY A 142 -12.82 -19.98 7.17
N VAL A 143 -11.79 -20.40 7.90
CA VAL A 143 -11.39 -19.83 9.18
C VAL A 143 -10.01 -19.23 9.00
N SER A 144 -9.83 -17.96 9.39
CA SER A 144 -8.54 -17.30 9.36
C SER A 144 -7.54 -18.06 10.23
N THR A 145 -6.36 -18.32 9.68
CA THR A 145 -5.22 -18.89 10.39
C THR A 145 -4.64 -17.89 11.40
N TRP A 146 -4.87 -16.59 11.20
CA TRP A 146 -4.36 -15.51 12.03
C TRP A 146 -5.15 -15.32 13.34
N ASP A 147 -6.48 -15.25 13.28
CA ASP A 147 -7.33 -14.95 14.45
C ASP A 147 -8.47 -15.95 14.71
N ARG A 148 -8.56 -17.02 13.92
CA ARG A 148 -9.58 -18.07 14.03
C ARG A 148 -11.03 -17.61 13.80
N LYS A 149 -11.25 -16.40 13.27
CA LYS A 149 -12.58 -15.92 12.88
C LYS A 149 -12.89 -16.23 11.41
N PRO A 150 -14.16 -16.26 10.99
CA PRO A 150 -14.53 -16.51 9.60
C PRO A 150 -13.85 -15.55 8.61
N ALA A 151 -13.38 -16.08 7.49
CA ALA A 151 -12.84 -15.30 6.37
C ALA A 151 -13.16 -16.00 5.05
N TRP A 152 -13.17 -15.25 3.95
CA TRP A 152 -13.04 -15.85 2.63
C TRP A 152 -11.58 -16.22 2.43
N THR A 153 -11.28 -17.44 2.01
CA THR A 153 -9.91 -17.94 1.90
C THR A 153 -9.63 -18.42 0.49
N ALA A 154 -8.41 -18.17 0.01
CA ALA A 154 -7.89 -18.66 -1.24
C ALA A 154 -6.46 -19.14 -1.05
N ASP A 155 -6.16 -20.35 -1.53
CA ASP A 155 -4.88 -21.02 -1.33
C ASP A 155 -4.13 -21.10 -2.67
N PHE A 156 -3.12 -20.25 -2.83
CA PHE A 156 -2.39 -20.06 -4.08
C PHE A 156 -1.15 -20.94 -4.20
N ARG A 157 -1.07 -22.05 -3.45
CA ARG A 157 0.02 -23.05 -3.58
C ARG A 157 0.23 -23.52 -5.02
N ALA A 158 -0.85 -23.64 -5.79
CA ALA A 158 -0.79 -24.05 -7.20
C ALA A 158 0.10 -23.12 -8.05
N ASP A 159 0.12 -21.82 -7.77
CA ASP A 159 0.91 -20.84 -8.53
C ASP A 159 2.42 -20.93 -8.26
N PHE A 160 2.82 -21.60 -7.17
CA PHE A 160 4.21 -21.73 -6.74
C PHE A 160 4.67 -23.19 -6.76
N PHE A 161 4.20 -23.99 -7.72
CA PHE A 161 4.56 -25.41 -7.86
C PHE A 161 4.35 -26.21 -6.56
N GLY A 162 3.27 -25.90 -5.83
CA GLY A 162 2.91 -26.55 -4.56
C GLY A 162 3.58 -25.95 -3.33
N VAL A 163 4.44 -24.93 -3.47
CA VAL A 163 5.09 -24.29 -2.31
C VAL A 163 4.05 -23.44 -1.55
N PRO A 164 3.94 -23.57 -0.20
CA PRO A 164 3.01 -22.84 0.65
C PRO A 164 3.43 -21.38 0.85
N VAL A 165 3.52 -20.63 -0.26
CA VAL A 165 3.96 -19.23 -0.26
C VAL A 165 2.85 -18.30 0.21
N SER A 166 1.58 -18.59 -0.12
CA SER A 166 0.54 -17.57 0.01
C SER A 166 -0.87 -18.16 0.15
N ILE A 167 -1.41 -18.06 1.36
CA ILE A 167 -2.84 -18.20 1.64
C ILE A 167 -3.38 -16.80 1.87
N HIS A 168 -4.35 -16.39 1.06
CA HIS A 168 -5.02 -15.12 1.23
C HIS A 168 -6.33 -15.31 1.99
N GLU A 169 -6.58 -14.40 2.92
CA GLU A 169 -7.78 -14.36 3.74
C GLU A 169 -8.42 -12.98 3.58
N TYR A 170 -9.72 -12.90 3.29
CA TYR A 170 -10.42 -11.66 2.97
C TYR A 170 -11.60 -11.43 3.90
N ARG A 171 -11.77 -10.18 4.32
CA ARG A 171 -12.93 -9.67 5.06
C ARG A 171 -13.37 -8.33 4.51
N GLN A 172 -14.64 -8.00 4.69
CA GLN A 172 -15.18 -6.75 4.20
C GLN A 172 -14.93 -5.65 5.23
N LEU A 173 -14.08 -4.68 4.89
CA LEU A 173 -13.75 -3.54 5.76
C LEU A 173 -14.82 -2.45 5.64
N THR A 174 -15.25 -2.16 4.41
CA THR A 174 -16.34 -1.24 4.07
C THR A 174 -17.15 -1.83 2.91
N PRO A 175 -18.30 -1.24 2.52
CA PRO A 175 -19.05 -1.71 1.35
C PRO A 175 -18.22 -1.80 0.06
N THR A 176 -17.18 -0.97 -0.07
CA THR A 176 -16.35 -0.86 -1.29
C THR A 176 -14.92 -1.37 -1.11
N VAL A 177 -14.46 -1.62 0.13
CA VAL A 177 -13.10 -2.06 0.43
C VAL A 177 -13.11 -3.36 1.22
N TRP A 178 -12.35 -4.34 0.74
CA TRP A 178 -11.98 -5.52 1.50
C TRP A 178 -10.57 -5.36 2.04
N ILE A 179 -10.34 -5.91 3.22
CA ILE A 179 -9.02 -6.02 3.85
C ILE A 179 -8.62 -7.48 3.89
N SER A 180 -7.35 -7.74 3.65
CA SER A 180 -6.82 -9.09 3.50
C SER A 180 -5.53 -9.30 4.25
N ARG A 181 -5.31 -10.55 4.67
CA ARG A 181 -4.03 -11.08 5.12
C ARG A 181 -3.52 -12.05 4.06
N ASP A 182 -2.24 -11.92 3.75
CA ASP A 182 -1.47 -12.93 3.02
C ASP A 182 -0.55 -13.61 4.05
N THR A 183 -0.74 -14.89 4.30
CA THR A 183 0.12 -15.67 5.18
C THR A 183 0.84 -16.75 4.38
N GLY A 184 2.17 -16.71 4.42
CA GLY A 184 3.03 -17.78 3.89
C GLY A 184 3.56 -18.71 4.99
N GLY A 185 3.85 -19.96 4.62
CA GLY A 185 4.64 -20.91 5.41
C GLY A 185 3.97 -21.49 6.67
N THR A 186 2.65 -21.39 6.79
CA THR A 186 1.93 -21.73 8.04
C THR A 186 1.48 -23.19 8.14
N GLU A 187 1.74 -24.02 7.12
CA GLU A 187 1.34 -25.44 7.12
C GLU A 187 1.95 -26.26 8.26
N LYS A 188 3.23 -26.00 8.58
CA LYS A 188 3.93 -26.76 9.63
C LYS A 188 3.56 -26.27 11.04
N ASP A 189 3.17 -25.01 11.15
CA ASP A 189 2.71 -24.43 12.40
C ASP A 189 1.66 -23.34 12.13
N PRO A 190 0.37 -23.66 12.26
CA PRO A 190 -0.70 -22.68 12.13
C PRO A 190 -0.57 -21.50 13.11
N ARG A 191 0.15 -21.66 14.22
CA ARG A 191 0.42 -20.57 15.18
C ARG A 191 1.42 -19.56 14.62
N ALA A 192 2.26 -19.96 13.66
CA ALA A 192 3.19 -19.07 12.98
C ALA A 192 2.48 -18.03 12.08
N ALA A 193 1.22 -18.28 11.68
CA ALA A 193 0.41 -17.34 10.89
C ALA A 193 0.25 -15.97 11.55
N LYS A 194 0.23 -15.96 12.90
CA LYS A 194 0.19 -14.73 13.69
C LYS A 194 1.42 -13.84 13.49
N TYR A 195 2.51 -14.44 13.04
CA TYR A 195 3.84 -13.86 13.00
C TYR A 195 4.47 -13.92 11.60
N SER A 196 3.67 -14.18 10.56
CA SER A 196 4.14 -14.27 9.18
C SER A 196 3.29 -13.45 8.20
N GLY A 197 3.85 -13.16 7.03
CA GLY A 197 3.12 -12.58 5.91
C GLY A 197 2.71 -11.11 6.06
N GLY A 198 1.89 -10.64 5.12
CA GLY A 198 1.54 -9.23 4.91
C GLY A 198 0.03 -8.94 4.90
N ALA A 199 -0.34 -7.72 4.55
CA ALA A 199 -1.74 -7.31 4.45
C ALA A 199 -2.00 -6.57 3.15
N MET A 200 -3.25 -6.58 2.70
CA MET A 200 -3.65 -5.98 1.44
C MET A 200 -5.02 -5.29 1.59
N ALA A 201 -5.25 -4.25 0.81
CA ALA A 201 -6.58 -3.69 0.58
C ALA A 201 -7.01 -3.97 -0.86
N LEU A 202 -8.30 -4.25 -1.04
CA LEU A 202 -8.93 -4.52 -2.33
C LEU A 202 -10.13 -3.61 -2.48
N GLY A 203 -10.24 -2.86 -3.58
CA GLY A 203 -11.38 -1.98 -3.79
C GLY A 203 -11.44 -1.49 -5.22
#